data_AF-A0ABD2FNA1-F1
#
_entry.id   AF-A0ABD2FNA1-F1
#
_cell.length_a   1.000
_cell.length_b   1.000
_cell.length_c   1.000
_cell.angle_alpha   90.00
_cell.angle_beta   90.00
_cell.angle_gamma   90.00
#
_symmetry.space_group_name_H-M   'P 1'
#
loop_
_entity.id
_entity.type
_entity.pdbx_description
1 polymer ?
#
loop_
_entity_poly.entity_id
_entity_poly.type
_entity_poly.pdbx_seq_one_letter_code
_entity_poly.pdbx_strand_id
1 'polypeptide(L)'
;MGNHGSNLDDILAEDMHHWYNKFMKESPSGLITLFELKAILGLKGMTENANSYVDQVFLTFDMDGDGYIDFVEYIAAVSLMLKGEINQKLKWYFKLFDQDGNGKIDKGELETIFTAIQDITRNRETSPEDIVSIIFERIDVNGEGELTLEEFIEGAKDHEDIMDILRELMDLTPVLVIIVEGRTG
;
A
#
# COMPACT_ATOMS: atom_id res chain seq x y z
N MET A 1 -4.01 -16.47 -40.82
CA MET A 1 -3.65 -15.04 -40.92
C MET A 1 -4.79 -14.25 -40.29
N GLY A 2 -4.50 -13.45 -39.26
CA GLY A 2 -5.48 -12.60 -38.59
C GLY A 2 -5.40 -12.72 -37.06
N ASN A 3 -4.61 -11.84 -36.48
CA ASN A 3 -4.24 -11.73 -35.06
C ASN A 3 -5.47 -11.31 -34.20
N HIS A 4 -5.83 -12.09 -33.19
CA HIS A 4 -6.75 -11.66 -32.11
C HIS A 4 -5.93 -11.15 -30.92
N GLY A 5 -5.28 -10.00 -31.12
CA GLY A 5 -4.57 -9.26 -30.07
C GLY A 5 -5.31 -8.02 -29.55
N SER A 6 -6.52 -7.75 -30.05
CA SER A 6 -7.27 -6.50 -29.83
C SER A 6 -8.28 -6.61 -28.68
N ASN A 7 -7.84 -6.88 -27.44
CA ASN A 7 -8.80 -6.90 -26.32
C ASN A 7 -8.19 -6.49 -24.97
N LEU A 8 -6.96 -6.87 -24.64
CA LEU A 8 -6.39 -6.47 -23.35
C LEU A 8 -5.74 -5.09 -23.40
N ASP A 9 -4.98 -4.81 -24.46
CA ASP A 9 -4.28 -3.54 -24.62
C ASP A 9 -5.24 -2.38 -24.87
N ASP A 10 -6.34 -2.61 -25.58
CA ASP A 10 -7.37 -1.60 -25.85
C ASP A 10 -8.19 -1.27 -24.59
N ILE A 11 -8.52 -2.28 -23.75
CA ILE A 11 -9.18 -2.06 -22.44
C ILE A 11 -8.24 -1.32 -21.49
N LEU A 12 -6.96 -1.72 -21.43
CA LEU A 12 -5.96 -1.01 -20.64
C LEU A 12 -5.72 0.42 -21.13
N ALA A 13 -5.82 0.68 -22.44
CA ALA A 13 -5.69 2.01 -23.03
C ALA A 13 -6.91 2.90 -22.76
N GLU A 14 -8.13 2.37 -22.85
CA GLU A 14 -9.35 3.08 -22.46
C GLU A 14 -9.36 3.39 -20.95
N ASP A 15 -8.92 2.43 -20.12
CA ASP A 15 -8.70 2.62 -18.68
C ASP A 15 -7.63 3.71 -18.44
N MET A 16 -6.47 3.67 -19.12
CA MET A 16 -5.39 4.64 -18.94
C MET A 16 -5.80 6.06 -19.30
N HIS A 17 -6.53 6.27 -20.39
CA HIS A 17 -7.04 7.60 -20.75
C HIS A 17 -8.02 8.13 -19.70
N HIS A 18 -8.89 7.28 -19.16
CA HIS A 18 -9.78 7.64 -18.07
C HIS A 18 -8.99 8.06 -16.82
N TRP A 19 -8.04 7.23 -16.40
CA TRP A 19 -7.19 7.47 -15.24
C TRP A 19 -6.30 8.71 -15.41
N TYR A 20 -5.75 8.94 -16.60
CA TYR A 20 -4.94 10.12 -16.90
C TYR A 20 -5.75 11.41 -16.79
N ASN A 21 -6.93 11.44 -17.42
CA ASN A 21 -7.82 12.61 -17.34
C ASN A 21 -8.25 12.88 -15.90
N LYS A 22 -8.49 11.82 -15.12
CA LYS A 22 -8.83 11.95 -13.71
C LYS A 22 -7.65 12.50 -12.90
N PHE A 23 -6.47 11.91 -13.04
CA PHE A 23 -5.24 12.33 -12.39
C PHE A 23 -4.95 13.81 -12.69
N MET A 24 -4.98 14.23 -13.95
CA MET A 24 -4.75 15.63 -14.35
C MET A 24 -5.82 16.61 -13.85
N LYS A 25 -7.03 16.13 -13.54
CA LYS A 25 -8.09 16.96 -12.93
C LYS A 25 -7.84 17.21 -11.45
N GLU A 26 -7.30 16.22 -10.73
CA GLU A 26 -7.01 16.31 -9.30
C GLU A 26 -5.63 16.90 -9.02
N SER A 27 -4.65 16.63 -9.89
CA SER A 27 -3.33 17.22 -9.90
C SER A 27 -3.00 17.81 -11.29
N PRO A 28 -3.34 19.09 -11.54
CA PRO A 28 -3.04 19.76 -12.81
C PRO A 28 -1.54 19.93 -13.11
N SER A 29 -0.68 19.81 -12.09
CA SER A 29 0.78 19.81 -12.25
C SER A 29 1.29 18.53 -12.92
N GLY A 30 0.49 17.46 -12.92
CA GLY A 30 0.91 16.13 -13.35
C GLY A 30 1.78 15.39 -12.32
N LEU A 31 1.87 15.91 -11.09
CA LEU A 31 2.68 15.37 -9.99
C LEU A 31 1.87 15.45 -8.70
N ILE A 32 1.80 14.37 -7.92
CA ILE A 32 1.19 14.39 -6.59
C ILE A 32 2.29 14.52 -5.55
N THR A 33 2.24 15.59 -4.76
CA THR A 33 3.10 15.76 -3.58
C THR A 33 2.53 15.02 -2.37
N LEU A 34 3.38 14.73 -1.37
CA LEU A 34 2.94 14.18 -0.09
C LEU A 34 1.81 15.02 0.57
N PHE A 35 1.89 16.34 0.45
CA PHE A 35 0.86 17.24 0.96
C PHE A 35 -0.49 17.06 0.24
N GLU A 36 -0.46 16.89 -1.08
CA GLU A 36 -1.64 16.63 -1.89
C GLU A 36 -2.21 15.24 -1.60
N LEU A 37 -1.38 14.20 -1.47
CA LEU A 37 -1.82 12.87 -1.08
C LEU A 37 -2.52 12.90 0.29
N LYS A 38 -1.93 13.54 1.30
CA LYS A 38 -2.57 13.74 2.62
C LYS A 38 -3.91 14.47 2.51
N ALA A 39 -4.03 15.43 1.59
CA ALA A 39 -5.27 16.17 1.36
C ALA A 39 -6.34 15.33 0.62
N ILE A 40 -5.93 14.46 -0.30
CA ILE A 40 -6.78 13.52 -1.03
C ILE A 40 -7.35 12.49 -0.07
N LEU A 41 -6.51 11.89 0.77
CA LEU A 41 -6.91 10.88 1.75
C LEU A 41 -7.73 11.46 2.93
N GLY A 42 -7.93 12.78 2.97
CA GLY A 42 -8.70 13.44 4.04
C GLY A 42 -7.99 13.46 5.39
N LEU A 43 -6.66 13.29 5.40
CA LEU A 43 -5.85 13.08 6.61
C LEU A 43 -5.30 14.38 7.19
N LYS A 44 -5.80 15.54 6.72
CA LYS A 44 -5.46 16.85 7.29
C LYS A 44 -5.93 16.91 8.74
N GLY A 45 -4.97 16.92 9.67
CA GLY A 45 -5.23 17.03 11.12
C GLY A 45 -5.22 15.71 11.89
N MET A 46 -4.71 14.62 11.30
CA MET A 46 -4.49 13.36 12.02
C MET A 46 -3.26 13.38 12.94
N THR A 47 -3.16 12.37 13.81
CA THR A 47 -2.04 12.15 14.75
C THR A 47 -0.70 11.98 14.02
N GLU A 48 0.41 12.12 14.75
CA GLU A 48 1.78 11.96 14.20
C GLU A 48 1.98 10.57 13.59
N ASN A 49 1.40 9.52 14.19
CA ASN A 49 1.46 8.14 13.71
C ASN A 49 0.73 7.96 12.37
N ALA A 50 -0.50 8.47 12.24
CA ALA A 50 -1.24 8.43 10.98
C ALA A 50 -0.53 9.23 9.87
N ASN A 51 0.17 10.33 10.21
CA ASN A 51 1.03 11.02 9.25
C ASN A 51 2.19 10.13 8.78
N SER A 52 2.85 9.41 9.71
CA SER A 52 3.95 8.50 9.38
C SER A 52 3.51 7.41 8.39
N TYR A 53 2.35 6.79 8.59
CA TYR A 53 1.85 5.79 7.63
C TYR A 53 1.60 6.36 6.24
N VAL A 54 1.04 7.57 6.13
CA VAL A 54 0.83 8.18 4.82
C VAL A 54 2.15 8.52 4.15
N ASP A 55 3.14 8.92 4.93
CA ASP A 55 4.49 9.15 4.45
C ASP A 55 5.06 7.84 3.89
N GLN A 56 4.85 6.71 4.57
CA GLN A 56 5.26 5.39 4.07
C GLN A 56 4.46 4.93 2.82
N VAL A 57 3.14 5.16 2.78
CA VAL A 57 2.33 4.89 1.58
C VAL A 57 2.79 5.77 0.41
N PHE A 58 3.18 7.01 0.67
CA PHE A 58 3.76 7.89 -0.33
C PHE A 58 5.09 7.35 -0.86
N LEU A 59 6.03 7.00 0.02
CA LEU A 59 7.35 6.45 -0.34
C LEU A 59 7.27 5.10 -1.07
N THR A 60 6.19 4.35 -0.89
CA THR A 60 5.97 3.11 -1.63
C THR A 60 5.33 3.32 -3.00
N PHE A 61 4.70 4.46 -3.23
CA PHE A 61 4.20 4.88 -4.54
C PHE A 61 5.26 5.66 -5.33
N ASP A 62 6.07 6.49 -4.66
CA ASP A 62 7.26 7.17 -5.18
C ASP A 62 8.37 6.12 -5.43
N MET A 63 8.41 5.60 -6.66
CA MET A 63 9.27 4.48 -7.02
C MET A 63 10.70 4.93 -7.32
N ASP A 64 10.88 6.14 -7.82
CA ASP A 64 12.19 6.71 -8.16
C ASP A 64 12.79 7.60 -7.07
N GLY A 65 12.01 7.94 -6.03
CA GLY A 65 12.44 8.69 -4.86
C GLY A 65 12.59 10.18 -5.12
N ASP A 66 11.94 10.72 -6.15
CA ASP A 66 12.04 12.15 -6.50
C ASP A 66 11.19 13.06 -5.60
N GLY A 67 10.39 12.47 -4.71
CA GLY A 67 9.51 13.19 -3.77
C GLY A 67 8.15 13.56 -4.37
N TYR A 68 7.82 13.01 -5.53
CA TYR A 68 6.55 13.16 -6.23
C TYR A 68 6.01 11.79 -6.63
N ILE A 69 4.70 11.71 -6.85
CA ILE A 69 4.08 10.56 -7.51
C ILE A 69 3.63 11.04 -8.89
N ASP A 70 4.28 10.56 -9.93
CA ASP A 70 3.91 10.84 -11.30
C ASP A 70 2.74 9.95 -11.77
N PHE A 71 2.27 10.16 -13.01
CA PHE A 71 1.16 9.38 -13.54
C PHE A 71 1.48 7.89 -13.72
N VAL A 72 2.73 7.56 -14.06
CA VAL A 72 3.18 6.17 -14.26
C VAL A 72 3.19 5.44 -12.93
N GLU A 73 3.71 6.08 -11.88
CA GLU A 73 3.73 5.56 -10.52
C GLU A 73 2.32 5.41 -9.96
N TYR A 74 1.47 6.42 -10.16
CA TYR A 74 0.07 6.37 -9.79
C TYR A 74 -0.67 5.19 -10.44
N ILE A 75 -0.55 5.01 -11.77
CA ILE A 75 -1.26 3.93 -12.46
C ILE A 75 -0.67 2.56 -12.12
N ALA A 76 0.64 2.48 -11.83
CA ALA A 76 1.29 1.26 -11.36
C ALA A 76 0.75 0.85 -9.99
N ALA A 77 0.65 1.78 -9.04
CA ALA A 77 0.06 1.56 -7.72
C ALA A 77 -1.41 1.12 -7.83
N VAL A 78 -2.24 1.84 -8.59
CA VAL A 78 -3.65 1.48 -8.81
C VAL A 78 -3.79 0.10 -9.45
N SER A 79 -2.96 -0.23 -10.44
CA SER A 79 -2.97 -1.53 -11.13
C SER A 79 -2.58 -2.67 -10.18
N LEU A 80 -1.55 -2.47 -9.36
CA LEU A 80 -1.12 -3.43 -8.35
C LEU A 80 -2.22 -3.70 -7.33
N MET A 81 -2.91 -2.65 -6.89
CA MET A 81 -3.99 -2.77 -5.91
C MET A 81 -5.21 -3.52 -6.47
N LEU A 82 -5.64 -3.16 -7.68
CA LEU A 82 -6.86 -3.71 -8.31
C LEU A 82 -6.65 -5.10 -8.92
N LYS A 83 -5.51 -5.32 -9.58
CA LYS A 83 -5.26 -6.49 -10.44
C LYS A 83 -3.98 -7.25 -10.08
N GLY A 84 -3.22 -6.79 -9.09
CA GLY A 84 -1.95 -7.40 -8.71
C GLY A 84 -2.12 -8.82 -8.14
N GLU A 85 -1.23 -9.70 -8.56
CA GLU A 85 -1.11 -11.04 -7.99
C GLU A 85 -0.67 -10.95 -6.53
N ILE A 86 -1.02 -11.96 -5.74
CA ILE A 86 -0.80 -11.92 -4.30
C ILE A 86 0.68 -11.76 -3.92
N ASN A 87 1.59 -12.36 -4.67
CA ASN A 87 3.03 -12.20 -4.47
C ASN A 87 3.51 -10.77 -4.71
N GLN A 88 2.91 -10.07 -5.68
CA GLN A 88 3.28 -8.68 -5.97
C GLN A 88 2.79 -7.77 -4.84
N LYS A 89 1.58 -8.03 -4.32
CA LYS A 89 1.03 -7.32 -3.17
C LYS A 89 1.88 -7.52 -1.92
N LEU A 90 2.27 -8.76 -1.61
CA LEU A 90 3.13 -9.05 -0.46
C LEU A 90 4.51 -8.40 -0.56
N LYS A 91 5.13 -8.36 -1.74
CA LYS A 91 6.39 -7.62 -1.96
C LYS A 91 6.25 -6.13 -1.73
N TRP A 92 5.12 -5.57 -2.15
CA TRP A 92 4.83 -4.16 -1.93
C TRP A 92 4.54 -3.85 -0.47
N TYR A 93 3.81 -4.73 0.24
CA TYR A 93 3.60 -4.64 1.69
C TYR A 93 4.92 -4.72 2.44
N PHE A 94 5.82 -5.63 2.03
CA PHE A 94 7.15 -5.71 2.63
C PHE A 94 7.90 -4.38 2.54
N LYS A 95 7.92 -3.75 1.35
CA LYS A 95 8.53 -2.43 1.16
C LYS A 95 7.86 -1.33 1.99
N LEU A 96 6.56 -1.47 2.29
CA LEU A 96 5.85 -0.52 3.16
C LEU A 96 6.23 -0.67 4.63
N PHE A 97 6.48 -1.90 5.08
CA PHE A 97 6.83 -2.19 6.46
C PHE A 97 8.30 -1.89 6.74
N ASP A 98 9.22 -2.21 5.83
CA ASP A 98 10.67 -1.92 5.92
C ASP A 98 10.93 -0.41 5.76
N GLN A 99 10.89 0.34 6.87
CA GLN A 99 10.94 1.81 6.88
C GLN A 99 12.36 2.32 6.70
N ASP A 100 13.36 1.60 7.21
CA ASP A 100 14.76 1.98 7.10
C ASP A 100 15.42 1.46 5.80
N GLY A 101 14.74 0.58 5.07
CA GLY A 101 15.19 0.03 3.80
C GLY A 101 16.32 -0.99 3.94
N ASN A 102 16.46 -1.60 5.12
CA ASN A 102 17.53 -2.57 5.39
C ASN A 102 17.26 -3.95 4.77
N GLY A 103 16.07 -4.17 4.19
CA GLY A 103 15.67 -5.42 3.55
C GLY A 103 15.13 -6.47 4.52
N LYS A 104 14.82 -6.07 5.75
CA LYS A 104 14.18 -6.86 6.79
C LYS A 104 13.12 -6.00 7.49
N ILE A 105 12.18 -6.66 8.17
CA ILE A 105 11.16 -5.97 8.96
C ILE A 105 11.35 -6.32 10.42
N ASP A 106 11.57 -5.31 11.26
CA ASP A 106 11.61 -5.48 12.71
C ASP A 106 10.23 -5.31 13.38
N LYS A 107 10.15 -5.65 14.67
CA LYS A 107 8.90 -5.54 15.45
C LYS A 107 8.38 -4.10 15.54
N GLY A 108 9.28 -3.14 15.74
CA GLY A 108 8.92 -1.73 15.89
C GLY A 108 8.40 -1.12 14.59
N GLU A 109 8.95 -1.54 13.45
CA GLU A 109 8.48 -1.15 12.12
C GLU A 109 7.04 -1.63 11.87
N LEU A 110 6.76 -2.91 12.17
CA LEU A 110 5.41 -3.46 12.13
C LEU A 110 4.48 -2.74 13.12
N GLU A 111 4.85 -2.60 14.40
CA GLU A 111 4.02 -1.93 15.41
C GLU A 111 3.64 -0.50 15.00
N THR A 112 4.58 0.23 14.39
CA THR A 112 4.37 1.60 13.91
C THR A 112 3.29 1.66 12.83
N ILE A 113 3.39 0.80 11.81
CA ILE A 113 2.42 0.75 10.73
C ILE A 113 1.05 0.30 11.23
N PHE A 114 1.01 -0.72 12.08
CA PHE A 114 -0.23 -1.21 12.69
C PHE A 114 -0.94 -0.14 13.51
N THR A 115 -0.21 0.57 14.36
CA THR A 115 -0.75 1.68 15.16
C THR A 115 -1.34 2.77 14.27
N ALA A 116 -0.65 3.11 13.20
CA ALA A 116 -1.08 4.16 12.30
C ALA A 116 -2.33 3.78 11.49
N ILE A 117 -2.44 2.52 11.02
CA ILE A 117 -3.64 2.01 10.35
C ILE A 117 -4.84 2.02 11.31
N GLN A 118 -4.65 1.63 12.57
CA GLN A 118 -5.71 1.68 13.58
C GLN A 118 -6.19 3.11 13.88
N ASP A 119 -5.27 4.08 13.91
CA ASP A 119 -5.61 5.50 14.04
C ASP A 119 -6.44 6.01 12.85
N ILE A 120 -6.14 5.56 11.62
CA ILE A 120 -6.84 5.95 10.40
C ILE A 120 -8.23 5.31 10.31
N THR A 121 -8.29 3.99 10.49
CA THR A 121 -9.52 3.19 10.39
C THR A 121 -10.42 3.35 11.62
N ARG A 122 -9.87 3.91 12.72
CA ARG A 122 -10.49 3.95 14.06
C ARG A 122 -10.83 2.55 14.59
N ASN A 123 -10.19 1.51 14.06
CA ASN A 123 -10.32 0.16 14.56
C ASN A 123 -9.37 -0.04 15.74
N ARG A 124 -9.91 -0.35 16.93
CA ARG A 124 -9.15 -0.58 18.16
C ARG A 124 -9.46 -1.94 18.80
N GLU A 125 -9.94 -2.90 18.00
CA GLU A 125 -10.39 -4.19 18.52
C GLU A 125 -9.24 -5.07 19.05
N THR A 126 -8.02 -4.90 18.53
CA THR A 126 -6.83 -5.65 18.95
C THR A 126 -5.65 -4.71 19.10
N SER A 127 -4.76 -4.93 20.09
CA SER A 127 -3.57 -4.10 20.24
C SER A 127 -2.57 -4.37 19.11
N PRO A 128 -1.90 -3.34 18.56
CA PRO A 128 -0.81 -3.51 17.59
C PRO A 128 0.24 -4.52 18.07
N GLU A 129 0.65 -4.43 19.33
CA GLU A 129 1.65 -5.29 19.95
C GLU A 129 1.23 -6.77 19.97
N ASP A 130 -0.06 -7.04 20.23
CA ASP A 130 -0.62 -8.41 20.19
C ASP A 130 -0.54 -8.97 18.77
N ILE A 131 -0.89 -8.17 17.74
CA ILE A 131 -0.86 -8.65 16.35
C ILE A 131 0.58 -8.88 15.88
N VAL A 132 1.50 -7.96 16.19
CA VAL A 132 2.91 -8.12 15.86
C VAL A 132 3.48 -9.38 16.53
N SER A 133 3.12 -9.63 17.80
CA SER A 133 3.55 -10.84 18.50
C SER A 133 3.05 -12.11 17.79
N ILE A 134 1.77 -12.15 17.38
CA ILE A 134 1.21 -13.29 16.63
C ILE A 134 1.93 -13.52 15.30
N ILE A 135 2.26 -12.45 14.57
CA ILE A 135 2.98 -12.54 13.30
C ILE A 135 4.37 -13.14 13.53
N PHE A 136 5.19 -12.52 14.40
CA PHE A 136 6.55 -12.99 14.63
C PHE A 136 6.59 -14.42 15.20
N GLU A 137 5.69 -14.79 16.12
CA GLU A 137 5.64 -16.16 16.64
C GLU A 137 5.39 -17.23 15.58
N ARG A 138 4.81 -16.86 14.42
CA ARG A 138 4.50 -17.80 13.35
C ARG A 138 5.46 -17.76 12.19
N ILE A 139 5.90 -16.58 11.78
CA ILE A 139 6.63 -16.41 10.52
C ILE A 139 8.12 -16.10 10.70
N ASP A 140 8.58 -15.73 11.91
CA ASP A 140 10.00 -15.62 12.25
C ASP A 140 10.60 -17.01 12.51
N VAL A 141 10.88 -17.73 11.42
CA VAL A 141 11.36 -19.13 11.48
C VAL A 141 12.77 -19.22 12.07
N ASN A 142 13.62 -18.22 11.78
CA ASN A 142 15.00 -18.20 12.23
C ASN A 142 15.17 -17.68 13.68
N GLY A 143 14.18 -16.94 14.20
CA GLY A 143 14.15 -16.41 15.56
C GLY A 143 15.12 -15.24 15.79
N GLU A 144 15.51 -14.53 14.73
CA GLU A 144 16.40 -13.36 14.79
C GLU A 144 15.66 -12.11 15.29
N GLY A 145 14.32 -12.13 15.33
CA GLY A 145 13.51 -10.96 15.69
C GLY A 145 13.37 -9.96 14.54
N GLU A 146 13.71 -10.36 13.32
CA GLU A 146 13.60 -9.60 12.08
C GLU A 146 13.08 -10.55 10.98
N LEU A 147 12.17 -10.07 10.12
CA LEU A 147 11.59 -10.87 9.03
C LEU A 147 12.25 -10.54 7.71
N THR A 148 12.82 -11.55 7.05
CA THR A 148 13.26 -11.42 5.66
C THR A 148 12.08 -11.40 4.69
N LEU A 149 12.31 -10.95 3.45
CA LEU A 149 11.28 -10.97 2.40
C LEU A 149 10.75 -12.39 2.15
N GLU A 150 11.62 -13.39 2.16
CA GLU A 150 11.21 -14.79 2.01
C GLU A 150 10.33 -15.25 3.18
N GLU A 151 10.72 -14.98 4.43
CA GLU A 151 9.94 -15.34 5.62
C GLU A 151 8.57 -14.65 5.63
N PHE A 152 8.53 -13.37 5.26
CA PHE A 152 7.30 -12.62 5.15
C PHE A 152 6.35 -13.20 4.09
N ILE A 153 6.86 -13.48 2.88
CA ILE A 153 6.02 -13.98 1.78
C ILE A 153 5.56 -15.41 2.03
N GLU A 154 6.48 -16.31 2.37
CA GLU A 154 6.15 -17.73 2.55
C GLU A 154 5.35 -17.93 3.84
N GLY A 155 5.71 -17.24 4.92
CA GLY A 155 4.95 -17.26 6.17
C GLY A 155 3.52 -16.73 6.01
N ALA A 156 3.33 -15.63 5.27
CA ALA A 156 1.98 -15.13 4.96
C ALA A 156 1.15 -16.11 4.12
N LYS A 157 1.78 -16.90 3.23
CA LYS A 157 1.05 -17.89 2.42
C LYS A 157 0.72 -19.17 3.19
N ASP A 158 1.63 -19.60 4.07
CA ASP A 158 1.49 -20.84 4.82
C ASP A 158 0.49 -20.68 6.00
N HIS A 159 0.28 -19.45 6.46
CA HIS A 159 -0.65 -19.14 7.54
C HIS A 159 -1.80 -18.25 7.07
N GLU A 160 -2.97 -18.86 6.82
CA GLU A 160 -4.17 -18.17 6.33
C GLU A 160 -4.65 -17.04 7.26
N ASP A 161 -4.50 -17.20 8.57
CA ASP A 161 -4.84 -16.16 9.54
C ASP A 161 -3.90 -14.95 9.47
N ILE A 162 -2.60 -15.16 9.24
CA ILE A 162 -1.66 -14.06 8.99
C ILE A 162 -2.02 -13.37 7.68
N MET A 163 -2.41 -14.13 6.67
CA MET A 163 -2.81 -13.59 5.38
C MET A 163 -4.04 -12.70 5.47
N ASP A 164 -5.04 -13.13 6.24
CA ASP A 164 -6.26 -12.37 6.43
C ASP A 164 -6.00 -11.08 7.23
N ILE A 165 -5.17 -11.15 8.27
CA ILE A 165 -4.68 -9.96 9.00
C ILE A 165 -4.03 -8.98 8.01
N LEU A 166 -3.07 -9.44 7.20
CA LEU A 166 -2.38 -8.58 6.23
C LEU A 166 -3.34 -7.99 5.19
N ARG A 167 -4.34 -8.74 4.74
CA ARG A 167 -5.35 -8.25 3.79
C ARG A 167 -6.26 -7.20 4.38
N GLU A 168 -6.73 -7.38 5.62
CA GLU A 168 -7.61 -6.42 6.30
C GLU A 168 -6.87 -5.12 6.62
N LEU A 169 -5.63 -5.21 7.08
CA LEU A 169 -4.81 -4.04 7.41
C LEU A 169 -4.44 -3.23 6.17
N MET A 170 -4.08 -3.94 5.11
CA MET A 170 -3.71 -3.37 3.84
C MET A 170 -4.91 -3.19 2.92
N ASP A 171 -6.13 -3.24 3.47
CA ASP A 171 -7.33 -2.90 2.74
C ASP A 171 -7.36 -1.40 2.46
N LEU A 172 -6.66 -1.03 1.39
CA LEU A 172 -6.69 0.30 0.83
C LEU A 172 -7.98 0.54 0.05
N THR A 173 -9.02 -0.30 0.14
CA THR A 173 -10.32 -0.01 -0.49
C THR A 173 -10.83 1.39 -0.18
N PRO A 174 -10.73 1.95 1.05
CA PRO A 174 -11.12 3.35 1.29
C PRO A 174 -10.28 4.35 0.49
N VAL A 175 -8.96 4.10 0.38
CA VAL A 175 -8.04 4.90 -0.42
C VAL A 175 -8.37 4.77 -1.91
N LEU A 176 -8.60 3.54 -2.39
CA LEU A 176 -9.00 3.24 -3.75
C LEU A 176 -10.36 3.84 -4.07
N VAL A 177 -11.35 3.81 -3.20
CA VAL A 177 -12.66 4.44 -3.41
C VAL A 177 -12.49 5.94 -3.56
N ILE A 178 -11.69 6.58 -2.70
CA ILE A 178 -11.38 8.01 -2.85
C ILE A 178 -10.66 8.28 -4.20
N ILE A 179 -9.70 7.42 -4.55
CA ILE A 179 -8.92 7.51 -5.79
C ILE A 179 -9.74 7.16 -7.05
N VAL A 180 -10.76 6.29 -6.97
CA VAL A 180 -11.60 5.76 -8.07
C VAL A 180 -12.88 6.58 -8.26
N GLU A 181 -13.53 7.00 -7.19
CA GLU A 181 -14.76 7.80 -7.23
C GLU A 181 -14.47 9.30 -7.23
N GLY A 182 -13.30 9.72 -6.73
CA GLY A 182 -12.93 11.13 -6.58
C GLY A 182 -13.68 11.77 -5.41
N ARG A 183 -13.34 13.00 -5.03
CA ARG A 183 -14.07 13.74 -3.98
C ARG A 183 -15.57 13.81 -4.32
N THR A 184 -16.40 13.04 -3.62
CA THR A 184 -17.80 13.43 -3.41
C THR A 184 -17.75 14.63 -2.46
N GLY A 185 -17.95 15.82 -3.03
CA GLY A 185 -18.07 17.06 -2.26
C GLY A 185 -19.24 17.06 -1.30
#